data_AF-A0A962IRL9-F1
#
_entry.id   AF-A0A962IRL9-F1
#
_cell.length_a   1.000
_cell.length_b   1.000
_cell.length_c   1.000
_cell.angle_alpha   90.00
_cell.angle_beta   90.00
_cell.angle_gamma   90.00
#
_symmetry.space_group_name_H-M   'P 1'
#
loop_
_entity.id
_entity.type
_entity.pdbx_description
1 polymer ?
#
loop_
_entity_poly.entity_id
_entity_poly.type
_entity_poly.pdbx_seq_one_letter_code
_entity_poly.pdbx_strand_id
1 'polypeptide(L)'
;WFLHQQLELPGVDVQGLLQPVYDLLVQSALEQPSVLVHRDYHSRNLMVLDSGALGVIDFQDAVMGPVTYDLVSLLKDCYHKLPLSLIDSLLAEFQSKSVVLKNETASQLRRWFDLMGLQRHLKVAGIFSRLNLRDGKPRYLKDIPLVMTYIREVTSQYPEFSDFDAWLDSEVMPQLASELFQR
;
A
#
# COMPACT_ATOMS: atom_id res chain seq x y z
N TRP A 1 15.69 -1.02 -5.79
CA TRP A 1 15.11 -2.33 -6.17
C TRP A 1 14.17 -2.17 -7.35
N PHE A 2 12.96 -1.63 -7.18
CA PHE A 2 12.00 -1.56 -8.29
C PHE A 2 12.47 -0.70 -9.47
N LEU A 3 12.66 0.61 -9.27
CA LEU A 3 12.94 1.53 -10.39
C LEU A 3 14.28 1.25 -11.08
N HIS A 4 15.40 1.33 -10.35
CA HIS A 4 16.72 1.22 -10.97
C HIS A 4 17.19 -0.19 -11.33
N GLN A 5 16.69 -1.24 -10.65
CA GLN A 5 17.18 -2.61 -10.89
C GLN A 5 16.14 -3.49 -11.58
N GLN A 6 14.86 -3.38 -11.22
CA GLN A 6 13.82 -4.21 -11.82
C GLN A 6 13.30 -3.65 -13.13
N LEU A 7 13.19 -2.32 -13.24
CA LEU A 7 12.76 -1.62 -14.46
C LEU A 7 13.92 -1.03 -15.26
N GLU A 8 15.14 -1.05 -14.70
CA GLU A 8 16.35 -0.50 -15.34
C GLU A 8 16.20 0.96 -15.80
N LEU A 9 15.34 1.76 -15.15
CA LEU A 9 15.10 3.16 -15.53
C LEU A 9 16.36 4.01 -15.24
N PRO A 10 17.00 4.60 -16.28
CA PRO A 10 18.23 5.37 -16.11
C PRO A 10 17.94 6.81 -15.70
N GLY A 11 18.82 7.40 -14.88
CA GLY A 11 19.13 8.83 -14.94
C GLY A 11 18.06 9.87 -14.58
N VAL A 12 16.87 9.50 -14.12
CA VAL A 12 15.93 10.48 -13.53
C VAL A 12 16.43 10.84 -12.13
N ASP A 13 16.37 12.12 -11.74
CA ASP A 13 16.45 12.52 -10.32
C ASP A 13 15.17 12.07 -9.60
N VAL A 14 15.03 10.75 -9.50
CA VAL A 14 13.96 10.05 -8.79
C VAL A 14 13.97 10.49 -7.33
N GLN A 15 15.14 10.84 -6.79
CA GLN A 15 15.26 11.25 -5.40
C GLN A 15 14.61 12.62 -5.17
N GLY A 16 14.86 13.60 -6.05
CA GLY A 16 14.19 14.91 -6.00
C GLY A 16 12.67 14.82 -6.18
N LEU A 17 12.19 13.89 -7.01
CA LEU A 17 10.75 13.66 -7.21
C LEU A 17 10.09 12.91 -6.04
N LEU A 18 10.76 11.89 -5.49
CA LEU A 18 10.20 11.03 -4.44
C LEU A 18 10.33 11.62 -3.04
N GLN A 19 11.32 12.48 -2.77
CA GLN A 19 11.52 13.02 -1.42
C GLN A 19 10.29 13.79 -0.91
N PRO A 20 9.67 14.71 -1.68
CA PRO A 20 8.44 15.39 -1.24
C PRO A 20 7.28 14.42 -0.99
N VAL A 21 7.15 13.38 -1.83
CA VAL A 21 6.14 12.32 -1.66
C VAL A 21 6.38 11.59 -0.34
N TYR A 22 7.61 11.16 -0.08
CA TYR A 22 7.97 10.48 1.16
C TYR A 22 7.75 11.33 2.39
N ASP A 23 8.13 12.61 2.34
CA ASP A 23 7.94 13.53 3.46
C ASP A 23 6.45 13.68 3.79
N LEU A 24 5.60 13.85 2.79
CA LEU A 24 4.16 13.95 2.99
C LEU A 24 3.55 12.65 3.55
N LEU A 25 3.98 11.50 3.04
CA LEU A 25 3.51 10.20 3.52
C LEU A 25 3.93 9.94 4.96
N VAL A 26 5.16 10.32 5.33
CA VAL A 26 5.66 10.22 6.71
C VAL A 26 4.87 11.15 7.63
N GLN A 27 4.66 12.41 7.25
CA GLN A 27 3.86 13.34 8.04
C GLN A 27 2.44 12.82 8.24
N SER A 28 1.77 12.40 7.16
CA SER A 28 0.43 11.84 7.24
C SER A 28 0.33 10.58 8.12
N ALA A 29 1.38 9.75 8.15
CA ALA A 29 1.45 8.59 9.04
C ALA A 29 1.60 8.99 10.51
N LEU A 30 2.43 10.01 10.80
CA LEU A 30 2.69 10.50 12.15
C LEU A 30 1.52 11.27 12.77
N GLU A 31 0.65 11.85 11.94
CA GLU A 31 -0.59 12.52 12.37
C GLU A 31 -1.65 11.55 12.91
N GLN A 32 -1.60 10.27 12.52
CA GLN A 32 -2.63 9.31 12.89
C GLN A 32 -2.53 8.89 14.35
N PRO A 33 -3.65 8.57 15.02
CA PRO A 33 -3.62 7.89 16.30
C PRO A 33 -2.76 6.62 16.24
N SER A 34 -1.86 6.47 17.21
CA SER A 34 -0.97 5.32 17.31
C SER A 34 -1.65 4.17 18.04
N VAL A 35 -1.66 2.99 17.42
CA VAL A 35 -2.24 1.74 17.95
C VAL A 35 -1.25 0.59 17.73
N LEU A 36 -1.50 -0.57 18.36
CA LEU A 36 -0.76 -1.78 18.03
C LEU A 36 -1.10 -2.19 16.59
N VAL A 37 -0.09 -2.31 15.74
CA VAL A 37 -0.20 -2.79 14.36
C VAL A 37 0.59 -4.08 14.19
N HIS A 38 -0.03 -5.07 13.57
CA HIS A 38 0.57 -6.36 13.21
C HIS A 38 1.58 -6.24 12.07
N ARG A 39 1.39 -5.23 11.21
CA ARG A 39 2.15 -4.91 9.99
C ARG A 39 1.92 -5.82 8.79
N ASP A 40 1.66 -7.10 9.05
CA ASP A 40 1.40 -8.16 8.07
C ASP A 40 -0.04 -8.72 8.19
N TYR A 41 -1.00 -7.86 8.57
CA TYR A 41 -2.43 -8.19 8.66
C TYR A 41 -3.08 -8.23 7.27
N HIS A 42 -2.74 -9.25 6.47
CA HIS A 42 -3.29 -9.45 5.12
C HIS A 42 -3.85 -10.87 4.97
N SER A 43 -4.59 -11.13 3.89
CA SER A 43 -5.36 -12.37 3.69
C SER A 43 -4.57 -13.66 3.92
N ARG A 44 -3.27 -13.71 3.59
CA ARG A 44 -2.42 -14.90 3.77
C ARG A 44 -2.06 -15.23 5.22
N ASN A 45 -2.22 -14.29 6.15
CA ASN A 45 -1.93 -14.46 7.58
C ASN A 45 -3.21 -14.61 8.42
N LEU A 46 -4.37 -14.73 7.75
CA LEU A 46 -5.67 -14.93 8.37
C LEU A 46 -6.19 -16.33 8.03
N MET A 47 -6.54 -17.11 9.05
CA MET A 47 -7.04 -18.48 8.90
C MET A 47 -8.44 -18.60 9.47
N VAL A 48 -9.37 -19.19 8.71
CA VAL A 48 -10.67 -19.58 9.26
C VAL A 48 -10.49 -20.92 9.96
N LEU A 49 -10.70 -20.95 11.27
CA LEU A 49 -10.61 -22.16 12.08
C LEU A 49 -11.90 -22.99 11.93
N ASP A 50 -11.85 -24.27 12.31
CA ASP A 50 -13.01 -25.18 12.26
C ASP A 50 -14.20 -24.65 13.08
N SER A 51 -13.95 -23.83 14.10
CA SER A 51 -14.98 -23.16 14.90
C SER A 51 -15.66 -21.98 14.20
N GLY A 52 -15.19 -21.59 13.01
CA GLY A 52 -15.58 -20.36 12.31
C GLY A 52 -14.89 -19.09 12.84
N ALA A 53 -14.05 -19.22 13.87
CA ALA A 53 -13.26 -18.10 14.38
C ALA A 53 -12.08 -17.76 13.46
N LEU A 54 -11.58 -16.53 13.56
CA LEU A 54 -10.41 -16.07 12.81
C LEU A 54 -9.14 -16.30 13.63
N GLY A 55 -8.24 -17.14 13.12
CA GLY A 55 -6.87 -17.25 13.57
C GLY A 55 -5.98 -16.24 12.87
N VAL A 56 -5.06 -15.62 13.62
CA VAL A 56 -4.08 -14.65 13.10
C VAL A 56 -2.68 -15.15 13.43
N ILE A 57 -1.79 -15.19 12.44
CA ILE A 57 -0.41 -15.66 12.57
C ILE A 57 0.57 -14.58 12.15
N ASP A 58 1.86 -14.75 12.48
CA ASP A 58 2.95 -13.85 12.06
C ASP A 58 2.97 -12.48 12.79
N PHE A 59 2.48 -12.44 14.04
CA PHE A 59 2.32 -11.21 14.84
C PHE A 59 3.57 -10.79 15.63
N GLN A 60 4.70 -11.52 15.54
CA GLN A 60 5.91 -11.25 16.32
C GLN A 60 6.57 -9.90 16.03
N ASP A 61 6.27 -9.33 14.86
CA ASP A 61 6.83 -8.08 14.36
C ASP A 61 5.94 -6.86 14.66
N ALA A 62 4.92 -7.04 15.51
CA ALA A 62 3.96 -6.01 15.86
C ALA A 62 4.62 -4.84 16.60
N VAL A 63 4.18 -3.62 16.28
CA VAL A 63 4.71 -2.37 16.84
C VAL A 63 3.59 -1.36 17.07
N MET A 64 3.88 -0.26 17.75
CA MET A 64 2.98 0.90 17.74
C MET A 64 3.10 1.63 16.41
N GLY A 65 1.96 1.90 15.75
CA GLY A 65 1.92 2.51 14.43
C GLY A 65 0.57 3.12 14.08
N PRO A 66 0.43 3.65 12.86
CA PRO A 66 -0.78 4.38 12.44
C PRO A 66 -2.02 3.50 12.44
N VAL A 67 -3.16 4.01 12.93
CA VAL A 67 -4.43 3.26 13.03
C VAL A 67 -4.93 2.65 11.73
N THR A 68 -4.56 3.21 10.58
CA THR A 68 -4.98 2.67 9.27
C THR A 68 -4.04 1.60 8.71
N TYR A 69 -2.87 1.34 9.33
CA TYR A 69 -1.81 0.50 8.74
C TYR A 69 -2.27 -0.92 8.39
N ASP A 70 -2.87 -1.62 9.35
CA ASP A 70 -3.37 -2.98 9.16
C ASP A 70 -4.68 -3.00 8.35
N LEU A 71 -5.51 -1.96 8.47
CA LEU A 71 -6.74 -1.83 7.68
C LEU A 71 -6.42 -1.76 6.19
N VAL A 72 -5.42 -0.96 5.80
CA VAL A 72 -4.92 -0.89 4.42
C VAL A 72 -4.34 -2.22 3.97
N SER A 73 -3.56 -2.89 4.84
CA SER A 73 -2.99 -4.20 4.56
C SER A 73 -4.04 -5.24 4.17
N LEU A 74 -5.22 -5.16 4.79
CA LEU A 74 -6.34 -6.05 4.52
C LEU A 74 -7.19 -5.61 3.32
N LEU A 75 -7.59 -4.34 3.28
CA LEU A 75 -8.59 -3.86 2.31
C LEU A 75 -8.00 -3.50 0.94
N LYS A 76 -6.70 -3.22 0.89
CA LYS A 76 -5.92 -2.97 -0.34
C LYS A 76 -4.79 -3.99 -0.46
N ASP A 77 -5.11 -5.26 -0.18
CA ASP A 77 -4.20 -6.39 -0.30
C ASP A 77 -3.65 -6.48 -1.75
N CYS A 78 -2.38 -6.82 -1.88
CA CYS A 78 -1.66 -6.89 -3.14
C CYS A 78 -2.02 -8.13 -3.97
N TYR A 79 -2.75 -9.08 -3.38
CA TYR A 79 -3.16 -10.34 -4.05
C TYR A 79 -4.61 -10.31 -4.54
N HIS A 80 -5.44 -9.40 -4.04
CA HIS A 80 -6.86 -9.37 -4.36
C HIS A 80 -7.42 -7.95 -4.27
N LYS A 81 -8.09 -7.50 -5.34
CA LYS A 81 -8.73 -6.18 -5.39
C LYS A 81 -10.18 -6.27 -4.95
N LEU A 82 -10.51 -5.58 -3.86
CA LEU A 82 -11.89 -5.43 -3.40
C LEU A 82 -12.63 -4.34 -4.19
N PRO A 83 -13.96 -4.47 -4.38
CA PRO A 83 -14.79 -3.39 -4.93
C PRO A 83 -14.73 -2.14 -4.05
N LEU A 84 -14.71 -0.95 -4.67
CA LEU A 84 -14.62 0.33 -3.96
C LEU A 84 -15.79 0.52 -2.97
N SER A 85 -17.00 0.14 -3.35
CA SER A 85 -18.19 0.23 -2.48
C SER A 85 -18.06 -0.61 -1.20
N LEU A 86 -17.37 -1.76 -1.27
CA LEU A 86 -17.10 -2.60 -0.12
C LEU A 86 -16.05 -1.94 0.79
N ILE A 87 -14.99 -1.38 0.19
CA ILE A 87 -13.95 -0.64 0.93
C ILE A 87 -14.57 0.55 1.68
N ASP A 88 -15.41 1.35 1.01
CA ASP A 88 -16.08 2.50 1.62
C ASP A 88 -16.99 2.07 2.79
N SER A 89 -17.73 0.97 2.62
CA SER A 89 -18.59 0.42 3.67
C SER A 89 -17.79 -0.05 4.88
N LEU A 90 -16.67 -0.76 4.65
CA LEU A 90 -15.80 -1.27 5.71
C LEU A 90 -15.03 -0.16 6.44
N LEU A 91 -14.63 0.91 5.73
CA LEU A 91 -14.05 2.11 6.32
C LEU A 91 -15.02 2.81 7.27
N ALA A 92 -16.28 2.97 6.85
CA ALA A 92 -17.32 3.57 7.69
C ALA A 92 -17.62 2.70 8.92
N GLU A 93 -17.70 1.39 8.74
CA GLU A 93 -17.88 0.45 9.86
C GLU A 93 -16.70 0.52 10.84
N PHE A 94 -15.46 0.50 10.33
CA PHE A 94 -14.25 0.62 11.14
C PHE A 94 -14.23 1.92 11.95
N GLN A 95 -14.57 3.05 11.33
CA GLN A 95 -14.67 4.34 12.03
C GLN A 95 -15.71 4.29 13.16
N SER A 96 -16.90 3.74 12.88
CA SER A 96 -18.00 3.68 13.86
C SER A 96 -17.66 2.85 15.10
N LYS A 97 -16.80 1.84 14.95
CA LYS A 97 -16.37 0.93 16.03
C LYS A 97 -15.08 1.38 16.72
N SER A 98 -14.32 2.28 16.11
CA SER A 98 -13.02 2.71 16.62
C SER A 98 -13.17 3.75 17.72
N VAL A 99 -12.54 3.48 18.87
CA VAL A 99 -12.54 4.44 19.99
C VAL A 99 -11.54 5.59 19.79
N VAL A 100 -10.52 5.38 18.96
CA VAL A 100 -9.45 6.37 18.71
C VAL A 100 -9.77 7.31 17.54
N LEU A 101 -10.80 6.99 16.74
CA LEU A 101 -11.23 7.80 15.59
C LEU A 101 -12.49 8.64 15.88
N LYS A 102 -12.98 8.68 17.11
CA LYS A 102 -14.26 9.31 17.46
C LYS A 102 -14.34 10.80 17.09
N ASN A 103 -13.21 11.50 17.12
CA ASN A 103 -13.13 12.93 16.83
C ASN A 103 -12.72 13.21 15.38
N GLU A 104 -12.47 12.16 14.60
CA GLU A 104 -11.97 12.27 13.23
C GLU A 104 -13.11 12.26 12.23
N THR A 105 -12.97 13.07 11.18
CA THR A 105 -13.94 13.11 10.09
C THR A 105 -13.76 11.92 9.15
N ALA A 106 -14.83 11.51 8.46
CA ALA A 106 -14.74 10.45 7.44
C ALA A 106 -13.74 10.79 6.33
N SER A 107 -13.65 12.07 5.93
CA SER A 107 -12.67 12.56 4.96
C SER A 107 -11.24 12.46 5.46
N GLN A 108 -10.99 12.76 6.75
CA GLN A 108 -9.66 12.62 7.34
C GLN A 108 -9.24 11.15 7.38
N LEU A 109 -10.13 10.26 7.82
CA LEU A 109 -9.87 8.82 7.80
C LEU A 109 -9.60 8.31 6.38
N ARG A 110 -10.39 8.74 5.40
CA ARG A 110 -10.19 8.38 3.98
C ARG A 110 -8.82 8.84 3.49
N ARG A 111 -8.44 10.09 3.77
CA ARG A 111 -7.11 10.61 3.41
C ARG A 111 -6.00 9.80 4.05
N TRP A 112 -6.08 9.52 5.34
CA TRP A 112 -5.12 8.68 6.05
C TRP A 112 -5.03 7.27 5.47
N PHE A 113 -6.17 6.65 5.15
CA PHE A 113 -6.21 5.33 4.53
C PHE A 113 -5.54 5.33 3.15
N ASP A 114 -5.83 6.31 2.30
CA ASP A 114 -5.25 6.40 0.95
C ASP A 114 -3.75 6.63 0.99
N LEU A 115 -3.27 7.60 1.80
CA LEU A 115 -1.85 7.90 1.92
C LEU A 115 -1.09 6.75 2.58
N MET A 116 -1.68 6.09 3.58
CA MET A 116 -1.08 4.88 4.16
C MET A 116 -1.02 3.73 3.14
N GLY A 117 -2.03 3.62 2.27
CA GLY A 117 -2.01 2.79 1.05
C GLY A 117 -0.79 3.07 0.20
N LEU A 118 -0.66 4.30 -0.28
CA LEU A 118 0.44 4.73 -1.14
C LEU A 118 1.80 4.42 -0.52
N GLN A 119 2.01 4.74 0.76
CA GLN A 119 3.24 4.40 1.49
C GLN A 119 3.53 2.90 1.46
N ARG A 120 2.54 2.07 1.77
CA ARG A 120 2.69 0.61 1.82
C ARG A 120 2.94 0.03 0.44
N HIS A 121 2.19 0.43 -0.58
CA HIS A 121 2.33 -0.09 -1.93
C HIS A 121 3.68 0.29 -2.57
N LEU A 122 4.19 1.50 -2.33
CA LEU A 122 5.55 1.88 -2.74
C LEU A 122 6.61 0.97 -2.10
N LYS A 123 6.47 0.67 -0.79
CA LYS A 123 7.34 -0.27 -0.09
C LYS A 123 7.23 -1.69 -0.67
N VAL A 124 6.01 -2.15 -0.96
CA VAL A 124 5.75 -3.49 -1.53
C VAL A 124 6.38 -3.64 -2.92
N ALA A 125 6.25 -2.65 -3.80
CA ALA A 125 6.89 -2.68 -5.12
C ALA A 125 8.41 -2.90 -5.01
N GLY A 126 9.05 -2.22 -4.05
CA GLY A 126 10.46 -2.43 -3.70
C GLY A 126 10.75 -3.84 -3.15
N ILE A 127 9.91 -4.36 -2.25
CA ILE A 127 10.07 -5.69 -1.64
C ILE A 127 9.92 -6.80 -2.68
N PHE A 128 8.88 -6.75 -3.52
CA PHE A 128 8.63 -7.77 -4.55
C PHE A 128 9.74 -7.81 -5.59
N SER A 129 10.23 -6.63 -6.00
CA SER A 129 11.41 -6.52 -6.86
C SER A 129 12.65 -7.14 -6.22
N ARG A 130 12.89 -6.88 -4.93
CA ARG A 130 14.01 -7.48 -4.20
C ARG A 130 13.88 -9.00 -4.09
N LEU A 131 12.68 -9.51 -3.79
CA LEU A 131 12.41 -10.96 -3.71
C LEU A 131 12.66 -11.65 -5.05
N ASN A 132 12.35 -11.00 -6.17
CA ASN A 132 12.70 -11.51 -7.48
C ASN A 132 14.22 -11.50 -7.72
N LEU A 133 14.84 -10.33 -7.65
CA LEU A 133 16.24 -10.13 -8.07
C LEU A 133 17.26 -10.81 -7.14
N ARG A 134 17.03 -10.79 -5.83
CA ARG A 134 17.96 -11.34 -4.83
C ARG A 134 17.62 -12.79 -4.46
N ASP A 135 16.33 -13.09 -4.28
CA ASP A 135 15.89 -14.36 -3.70
C ASP A 135 15.34 -15.34 -4.75
N GLY A 136 15.34 -14.97 -6.05
CA GLY A 136 14.91 -15.82 -7.15
C GLY A 136 13.42 -16.18 -7.11
N LYS A 137 12.56 -15.29 -6.59
CA LYS A 137 11.12 -15.52 -6.44
C LYS A 137 10.29 -14.70 -7.46
N PRO A 138 10.28 -15.07 -8.76
CA PRO A 138 9.62 -14.28 -9.82
C PRO A 138 8.11 -14.20 -9.67
N ARG A 139 7.48 -15.13 -8.94
CA ARG A 139 6.03 -15.13 -8.69
C ARG A 139 5.48 -13.83 -8.11
N TYR A 140 6.29 -13.06 -7.37
CA TYR A 140 5.86 -11.77 -6.79
C TYR A 140 5.76 -10.65 -7.81
N LEU A 141 6.36 -10.80 -9.01
CA LEU A 141 6.20 -9.80 -10.08
C LEU A 141 4.75 -9.75 -10.59
N LYS A 142 4.01 -10.86 -10.49
CA LYS A 142 2.60 -10.95 -10.90
C LYS A 142 1.68 -10.03 -10.10
N ASP A 143 2.08 -9.68 -8.89
CA ASP A 143 1.30 -8.83 -7.99
C ASP A 143 1.62 -7.34 -8.21
N ILE A 144 2.74 -7.00 -8.85
CA ILE A 144 3.16 -5.61 -9.09
C ILE A 144 2.14 -4.80 -9.91
N PRO A 145 1.49 -5.32 -10.98
CA PRO A 145 0.45 -4.58 -11.69
C PRO A 145 -0.69 -4.07 -10.80
N LEU A 146 -1.14 -4.89 -9.84
CA LEU A 146 -2.17 -4.48 -8.89
C LEU A 146 -1.63 -3.44 -7.91
N VAL A 147 -0.42 -3.63 -7.39
CA VAL A 147 0.27 -2.65 -6.53
C VAL A 147 0.38 -1.29 -7.23
N MET A 148 0.77 -1.27 -8.51
CA MET A 148 0.89 -0.04 -9.30
C MET A 148 -0.47 0.59 -9.61
N THR A 149 -1.51 -0.21 -9.78
CA THR A 149 -2.89 0.29 -9.89
C THR A 149 -3.29 1.05 -8.62
N TYR A 150 -2.99 0.53 -7.43
CA TYR A 150 -3.30 1.24 -6.18
C TYR A 150 -2.48 2.53 -6.01
N ILE A 151 -1.20 2.51 -6.38
CA ILE A 151 -0.37 3.72 -6.37
C ILE A 151 -1.00 4.79 -7.26
N ARG A 152 -1.32 4.45 -8.51
CA ARG A 152 -1.95 5.35 -9.49
C ARG A 152 -3.31 5.88 -9.02
N GLU A 153 -4.15 5.03 -8.44
CA GLU A 153 -5.44 5.44 -7.90
C GLU A 153 -5.29 6.58 -6.89
N VAL A 154 -4.31 6.51 -6.00
CA VAL A 154 -4.07 7.56 -5.00
C VAL A 154 -3.39 8.76 -5.64
N THR A 155 -2.30 8.58 -6.39
CA THR A 155 -1.55 9.70 -6.95
C THR A 155 -2.38 10.57 -7.91
N SER A 156 -3.34 9.98 -8.63
CA SER A 156 -4.24 10.73 -9.51
C SER A 156 -5.36 11.48 -8.78
N GLN A 157 -5.65 11.13 -7.53
CA GLN A 157 -6.75 11.73 -6.74
C GLN A 157 -6.29 12.97 -5.94
N TYR A 158 -5.01 13.05 -5.61
CA TYR A 158 -4.47 14.05 -4.68
C TYR A 158 -3.52 15.00 -5.42
N PRO A 159 -3.85 16.30 -5.53
CA PRO A 159 -3.05 17.26 -6.32
C PRO A 159 -1.59 17.40 -5.88
N GLU A 160 -1.29 17.19 -4.61
CA GLU A 160 0.08 17.15 -4.08
C GLU A 160 1.00 16.12 -4.76
N PHE A 161 0.42 15.11 -5.43
CA PHE A 161 1.15 14.06 -6.12
C PHE A 161 1.15 14.23 -7.64
N SER A 162 0.67 15.35 -8.20
CA SER A 162 0.49 15.51 -9.64
C SER A 162 1.77 15.25 -10.46
N ASP A 163 2.91 15.75 -9.98
CA ASP A 163 4.18 15.61 -10.69
C ASP A 163 4.67 14.17 -10.64
N PHE A 164 4.47 13.52 -9.49
CA PHE A 164 4.79 12.10 -9.31
C PHE A 164 3.86 11.21 -10.13
N ASP A 165 2.57 11.54 -10.19
CA ASP A 165 1.58 10.87 -11.02
C ASP A 165 1.97 10.99 -12.50
N ALA A 166 2.21 12.19 -13.01
CA ALA A 166 2.60 12.39 -14.41
C ALA A 166 3.85 11.57 -14.77
N TRP A 167 4.85 11.54 -13.89
CA TRP A 167 6.05 10.74 -14.07
C TRP A 167 5.80 9.22 -14.02
N LEU A 168 4.94 8.74 -13.12
CA LEU A 168 4.55 7.33 -13.08
C LEU A 168 3.91 6.91 -14.42
N ASP A 169 3.04 7.75 -14.97
CA ASP A 169 2.35 7.48 -16.23
C ASP A 169 3.32 7.45 -17.43
N SER A 170 4.28 8.37 -17.48
CA SER A 170 5.22 8.45 -18.61
C SER A 170 6.35 7.42 -18.56
N GLU A 171 6.92 7.16 -17.37
CA GLU A 171 8.14 6.37 -17.25
C GLU A 171 7.90 4.94 -16.73
N VAL A 172 6.95 4.76 -15.81
CA VAL A 172 6.79 3.49 -15.08
C VAL A 172 5.71 2.61 -15.69
N MET A 173 4.52 3.16 -15.92
CA MET A 173 3.37 2.39 -16.42
C MET A 173 3.63 1.70 -17.77
N PRO A 174 4.36 2.30 -18.74
CA PRO A 174 4.65 1.63 -20.01
C PRO A 174 5.51 0.36 -19.84
N GLN A 175 6.37 0.32 -18.81
CA GLN A 175 7.22 -0.85 -18.54
C GLN A 175 6.42 -2.04 -18.00
N LEU A 176 5.27 -1.79 -17.37
CA LEU A 176 4.40 -2.84 -16.82
C LEU A 176 3.65 -3.62 -17.90
N ALA A 177 3.55 -3.08 -19.11
CA ALA A 177 2.98 -3.77 -20.26
C ALA A 177 3.93 -4.83 -20.87
N SER A 178 5.17 -4.92 -20.39
CA SER A 178 6.13 -5.93 -20.83
C SER A 178 5.76 -7.34 -20.35
N GLU A 179 6.28 -8.37 -21.04
CA GLU A 179 6.05 -9.77 -20.65
C GLU A 179 6.52 -10.10 -19.23
N LEU A 180 7.43 -9.30 -18.66
CA LEU A 180 8.00 -9.48 -17.33
C LEU A 180 6.94 -9.51 -16.23
N PHE A 181 5.86 -8.74 -16.38
CA PHE A 181 4.79 -8.62 -15.38
C PHE A 181 3.51 -9.39 -15.74
N GLN A 182 3.47 -10.00 -16.93
CA GLN A 182 2.30 -10.71 -17.44
C GLN A 182 2.36 -12.24 -17.25
N ARG A 183 3.52 -12.79 -16.86
CA ARG A 183 3.74 -14.24 -16.68
C ARG A 183 3.45 -14.70 -15.26
#